data_AF-A0AAE1E3M1-F1
#
_entry.id   AF-A0AAE1E3M1-F1
#
_cell.length_a   1.000
_cell.length_b   1.000
_cell.length_c   1.000
_cell.angle_alpha   90.00
_cell.angle_beta   90.00
_cell.angle_gamma   90.00
#
_symmetry.space_group_name_H-M   'P 1'
#
loop_
_entity.id
_entity.type
_entity.pdbx_description
1 polymer ?
#
loop_
_entity_poly.entity_id
_entity_poly.type
_entity_poly.pdbx_seq_one_letter_code
_entity_poly.pdbx_strand_id
1 'polypeptide(L)'
;MFKAASIPNLDRLWEVFLEVMASIGCKDCLCLKNFLGLRLPRIHAAPNNSEEPMTYAKTSSWRKIRSFILWSPFIQVFKKHRYPWIQLAGHQGNFHAGEAGSVLKKLDAREQKCFQRLMTDSLKDFVPEYRGNVEKNGETYIQLQDLLASFTQPCVMDVKMGVRTYLEAELEKARKSPTLRKDMYQKMIEVDSNAPTKEEHQQKAVTKPRYMQWRDEMSSSTELGFRVEGIKKTDGSSTKDFKKTKSRENIVDIISSFVASNEAIAAKYIKKLKEIMAAQESSSFFRSHEVVGSSLLFVHDAEENVGVWMIDFGKTESLPGDKTLDHRSQWQEGNREDGYLFGLDNVISIFEEVHTGLSSSSV
;
A
#
# COMPACT_ATOMS: atom_id res chain seq x y z
N MET A 1 -21.63 32.07 24.86
CA MET A 1 -21.08 33.33 24.32
C MET A 1 -19.56 33.18 24.28
N PHE A 2 -19.03 32.55 23.21
CA PHE A 2 -17.59 32.34 23.03
C PHE A 2 -17.10 33.30 21.93
N LYS A 3 -16.09 34.10 22.25
CA LYS A 3 -15.42 35.04 21.33
C LYS A 3 -14.64 34.24 20.27
N ALA A 4 -14.85 34.54 19.00
CA ALA A 4 -14.05 34.02 17.89
C ALA A 4 -12.66 34.69 17.91
N ALA A 5 -11.61 33.86 17.83
CA ALA A 5 -10.23 34.30 17.65
C ALA A 5 -10.04 34.89 16.23
N SER A 6 -9.26 35.96 16.14
CA SER A 6 -8.95 36.73 14.94
C SER A 6 -8.14 35.94 13.91
N ILE A 7 -8.63 35.91 12.67
CA ILE A 7 -7.95 35.39 11.47
C ILE A 7 -6.75 36.31 11.14
N PRO A 8 -5.56 35.78 10.77
CA PRO A 8 -4.41 36.60 10.40
C PRO A 8 -4.70 37.47 9.15
N ASN A 9 -4.20 38.71 9.17
CA ASN A 9 -4.33 39.69 8.10
C ASN A 9 -3.82 39.12 6.76
N LEU A 10 -4.68 39.10 5.72
CA LEU A 10 -4.37 38.54 4.39
C LEU A 10 -3.12 39.15 3.76
N ASP A 11 -2.81 40.41 4.09
CA ASP A 11 -1.61 41.10 3.60
C ASP A 11 -0.33 40.37 4.03
N ARG A 12 -0.34 39.75 5.21
CA ARG A 12 0.81 39.02 5.75
C ARG A 12 1.05 37.68 5.02
N LEU A 13 0.00 37.04 4.51
CA LEU A 13 0.12 35.82 3.72
C LEU A 13 0.66 36.10 2.32
N TRP A 14 0.35 37.28 1.77
CA TRP A 14 0.85 37.72 0.47
C TRP A 14 2.34 38.06 0.52
N GLU A 15 2.79 38.76 1.57
CA GLU A 15 4.22 39.06 1.76
C GLU A 15 5.06 37.78 1.93
N VAL A 16 4.60 36.81 2.72
CA VAL A 16 5.29 35.51 2.88
C VAL A 16 5.37 34.74 1.55
N PHE A 17 4.32 34.79 0.73
CA PHE A 17 4.34 34.18 -0.60
C PHE A 17 5.38 34.84 -1.51
N LEU A 18 5.49 36.17 -1.49
CA LEU A 18 6.49 36.89 -2.29
C LEU A 18 7.93 36.60 -1.82
N GLU A 19 8.18 36.51 -0.51
CA GLU A 19 9.48 36.14 0.05
C GLU A 19 9.91 34.72 -0.38
N VAL A 20 8.99 33.75 -0.30
CA VAL A 20 9.25 32.36 -0.71
C VAL A 20 9.56 32.30 -2.22
N MET A 21 8.78 32.99 -3.04
CA MET A 21 8.99 33.00 -4.50
C MET A 21 10.29 33.71 -4.91
N ALA A 22 10.73 34.73 -4.17
CA ALA A 22 12.02 35.38 -4.37
C ALA A 22 13.19 34.47 -3.99
N SER A 23 13.05 33.65 -2.95
CA SER A 23 14.10 32.72 -2.48
C SER A 23 14.38 31.56 -3.45
N ILE A 24 13.41 31.20 -4.29
CA ILE A 24 13.49 30.05 -5.21
C ILE A 24 14.19 30.43 -6.55
N GLY A 25 14.51 31.70 -6.77
CA GLY A 25 15.33 32.14 -7.92
C GLY A 25 14.74 31.84 -9.30
N CYS A 26 13.42 31.60 -9.40
CA CYS A 26 12.76 31.30 -10.66
C CYS A 26 12.57 32.59 -11.50
N LYS A 27 13.43 32.77 -12.51
CA LYS A 27 13.39 33.94 -13.42
C LYS A 27 12.12 34.05 -14.25
N ASP A 28 11.33 32.98 -14.40
CA ASP A 28 10.06 32.99 -15.15
C ASP A 28 8.91 33.70 -14.41
N CYS A 29 9.00 33.87 -13.09
CA CYS A 29 8.00 34.63 -12.32
C CYS A 29 8.23 36.15 -12.34
N LEU A 30 9.44 36.62 -12.68
CA LEU A 30 9.74 38.06 -12.81
C LEU A 30 9.05 38.70 -14.03
N CYS A 31 8.67 37.91 -15.03
CA CYS A 31 7.91 38.36 -16.19
C CYS A 31 6.45 38.75 -15.87
N LEU A 32 5.91 38.37 -14.70
CA LEU A 32 4.55 38.76 -14.29
C LEU A 32 4.42 40.27 -14.06
N LYS A 33 5.53 40.97 -13.76
CA LYS A 33 5.56 42.43 -13.58
C LYS A 33 5.33 43.20 -14.89
N ASN A 34 5.74 42.65 -16.03
CA ASN A 34 5.56 43.27 -17.35
C ASN A 34 4.22 42.92 -18.00
N PHE A 35 3.58 41.83 -17.58
CA PHE A 35 2.27 41.42 -18.10
C PHE A 35 1.09 42.20 -17.48
N LEU A 36 1.26 42.72 -16.26
CA LEU A 36 0.27 43.56 -15.58
C LEU A 36 0.58 45.05 -15.84
N GLY A 37 0.47 45.46 -17.10
CA GLY A 37 0.51 46.86 -17.50
C GLY A 37 -0.66 47.65 -16.90
N LEU A 38 -0.46 48.19 -15.70
CA LEU A 38 -1.31 49.23 -15.10
C LEU A 38 -0.49 50.51 -15.01
N ARG A 39 -0.62 51.37 -16.04
CA ARG A 39 -0.32 52.80 -15.91
C ARG A 39 -1.25 53.37 -14.84
N LEU A 40 -0.70 53.78 -13.71
CA LEU A 40 -1.41 54.62 -12.74
C LEU A 40 -1.51 56.06 -13.30
N PRO A 41 -2.69 56.71 -13.29
CA PRO A 41 -2.78 58.13 -13.61
C PRO A 41 -2.11 58.95 -12.50
N ARG A 42 -1.32 59.97 -12.90
CA ARG A 42 -0.81 61.01 -12.00
C ARG A 42 -1.98 61.79 -11.41
N ILE A 43 -2.01 61.89 -10.07
CA ILE A 43 -2.92 62.77 -9.33
C ILE A 43 -2.32 64.18 -9.36
N HIS A 44 -3.02 65.13 -9.98
CA HIS A 44 -2.88 66.55 -9.66
C HIS A 44 -4.11 67.03 -8.88
N ALA A 45 -3.87 68.03 -8.03
CA ALA A 45 -4.72 68.51 -6.96
C ALA A 45 -6.09 69.07 -7.40
N ALA A 46 -7.01 69.10 -6.42
CA ALA A 46 -8.40 69.56 -6.45
C ALA A 46 -8.57 71.03 -6.93
N PRO A 47 -9.79 71.54 -7.26
CA PRO A 47 -10.89 71.64 -6.29
C PRO A 47 -12.36 71.47 -6.78
N ASN A 48 -13.21 71.18 -5.79
CA ASN A 48 -14.62 71.55 -5.55
C ASN A 48 -15.82 71.01 -6.38
N ASN A 49 -16.78 70.54 -5.57
CA ASN A 49 -18.25 70.60 -5.63
C ASN A 49 -19.10 69.42 -6.12
N SER A 50 -20.13 69.18 -5.29
CA SER A 50 -21.45 68.54 -5.47
C SER A 50 -21.57 67.02 -5.67
N GLU A 51 -22.09 66.38 -4.61
CA GLU A 51 -23.21 65.42 -4.51
C GLU A 51 -23.45 64.39 -5.64
N GLU A 52 -23.18 63.11 -5.35
CA GLU A 52 -24.12 61.95 -5.40
C GLU A 52 -23.36 60.64 -5.09
N PRO A 53 -23.91 59.67 -4.31
CA PRO A 53 -23.25 58.38 -4.08
C PRO A 53 -23.66 57.35 -5.15
N MET A 54 -22.82 57.16 -6.18
CA MET A 54 -22.90 56.00 -7.07
C MET A 54 -22.38 54.74 -6.35
N THR A 55 -23.27 53.78 -6.10
CA THR A 55 -22.94 52.45 -5.57
C THR A 55 -22.11 51.64 -6.58
N TYR A 56 -20.78 51.62 -6.42
CA TYR A 56 -19.93 50.67 -7.14
C TYR A 56 -19.97 49.30 -6.45
N ALA A 57 -20.69 48.36 -7.06
CA ALA A 57 -20.67 46.96 -6.68
C ALA A 57 -19.23 46.41 -6.73
N LYS A 58 -18.71 45.96 -5.60
CA LYS A 58 -17.45 45.19 -5.50
C LYS A 58 -17.63 43.89 -6.27
N THR A 59 -17.29 43.88 -7.56
CA THR A 59 -17.12 42.62 -8.29
C THR A 59 -15.91 41.91 -7.69
N SER A 60 -16.21 40.85 -6.97
CA SER A 60 -15.31 40.15 -6.08
C SER A 60 -14.02 39.68 -6.78
N SER A 61 -12.87 40.23 -6.34
CA SER A 61 -11.52 39.74 -6.65
C SER A 61 -11.36 38.23 -6.44
N TRP A 62 -12.25 37.59 -5.67
CA TRP A 62 -12.30 36.14 -5.51
C TRP A 62 -12.57 35.37 -6.80
N ARG A 63 -13.35 35.92 -7.74
CA ARG A 63 -13.66 35.19 -9.00
C ARG A 63 -12.42 35.12 -9.90
N LYS A 64 -11.57 36.16 -9.88
CA LYS A 64 -10.29 36.19 -10.62
C LYS A 64 -9.22 35.34 -9.93
N ILE A 65 -9.10 35.42 -8.60
CA ILE A 65 -8.16 34.60 -7.82
C ILE A 65 -8.51 33.10 -7.91
N ARG A 66 -9.81 32.74 -7.88
CA ARG A 66 -10.25 31.35 -8.06
C ARG A 66 -9.87 30.81 -9.45
N SER A 67 -9.92 31.65 -10.50
CA SER A 67 -9.48 31.26 -11.84
C SER A 67 -7.97 31.00 -11.92
N PHE A 68 -7.16 31.78 -11.20
CA PHE A 68 -5.70 31.57 -11.14
C PHE A 68 -5.29 30.36 -10.29
N ILE A 69 -5.98 30.11 -9.17
CA ILE A 69 -5.78 28.92 -8.32
C ILE A 69 -6.17 27.64 -9.09
N LEU A 70 -7.14 27.72 -10.00
CA LEU A 70 -7.54 26.60 -10.88
C LEU A 70 -6.55 26.33 -12.03
N TRP A 71 -5.70 27.30 -12.39
CA TRP A 71 -4.75 27.21 -13.50
C TRP A 71 -3.27 27.12 -13.06
N SER A 72 -3.00 27.19 -11.75
CA SER A 72 -1.66 26.95 -11.22
C SER A 72 -1.24 25.50 -11.52
N PRO A 73 -0.12 25.27 -12.23
CA PRO A 73 0.39 23.93 -12.51
C PRO A 73 0.60 23.13 -11.22
N PHE A 74 0.98 23.82 -10.14
CA PHE A 74 1.18 23.23 -8.81
C PHE A 74 -0.13 22.62 -8.27
N ILE A 75 -1.24 23.37 -8.26
CA ILE A 75 -2.54 22.90 -7.74
C ILE A 75 -3.22 21.90 -8.69
N GLN A 76 -2.99 22.02 -9.99
CA GLN A 76 -3.47 21.02 -10.95
C GLN A 76 -2.78 19.68 -10.76
N VAL A 77 -1.49 19.63 -10.44
CA VAL A 77 -0.78 18.38 -10.11
C VAL A 77 -1.33 17.77 -8.80
N PHE A 78 -1.57 18.57 -7.76
CA PHE A 78 -2.16 18.10 -6.49
C PHE A 78 -3.61 17.60 -6.62
N LYS A 79 -4.38 18.05 -7.62
CA LYS A 79 -5.75 17.56 -7.88
C LYS A 79 -5.81 16.39 -8.86
N LYS A 80 -4.73 16.05 -9.57
CA LYS A 80 -4.78 15.14 -10.73
C LYS A 80 -4.64 13.66 -10.39
N HIS A 81 -4.29 13.26 -9.17
CA HIS A 81 -4.01 11.85 -8.86
C HIS A 81 -4.96 11.31 -7.78
N ARG A 82 -6.25 11.28 -8.08
CA ARG A 82 -7.14 10.28 -7.46
C ARG A 82 -7.14 9.05 -8.37
N TYR A 83 -6.23 8.11 -8.14
CA TYR A 83 -6.45 6.76 -8.65
C TYR A 83 -7.59 6.11 -7.86
N PRO A 84 -8.41 5.25 -8.49
CA PRO A 84 -9.45 4.53 -7.79
C PRO A 84 -8.83 3.65 -6.70
N TRP A 85 -9.41 3.67 -5.50
CA TRP A 85 -9.02 2.83 -4.37
C TRP A 85 -8.79 1.36 -4.79
N ILE A 86 -7.66 0.78 -4.39
CA ILE A 86 -7.24 -0.57 -4.78
C ILE A 86 -7.12 -1.44 -3.52
N GLN A 87 -7.94 -2.49 -3.43
CA GLN A 87 -7.83 -3.51 -2.40
C GLN A 87 -7.83 -4.91 -3.03
N LEU A 88 -6.64 -5.52 -3.09
CA LEU A 88 -6.45 -6.86 -3.66
C LEU A 88 -6.85 -7.96 -2.68
N ALA A 89 -6.45 -7.85 -1.41
CA ALA A 89 -6.75 -8.84 -0.38
C ALA A 89 -7.38 -8.22 0.90
N GLY A 90 -7.68 -9.08 1.87
CA GLY A 90 -8.29 -8.69 3.15
C GLY A 90 -9.81 -8.50 3.11
N HIS A 91 -10.39 -8.22 4.28
CA HIS A 91 -11.83 -8.02 4.42
C HIS A 91 -12.26 -6.63 3.91
N GLN A 92 -13.39 -6.57 3.21
CA GLN A 92 -14.01 -5.32 2.81
C GLN A 92 -14.36 -4.49 4.06
N GLY A 93 -14.15 -3.17 3.98
CA GLY A 93 -14.44 -2.24 5.08
C GLY A 93 -13.31 -2.07 6.11
N ASN A 94 -12.17 -2.77 5.96
CA ASN A 94 -11.02 -2.58 6.85
C ASN A 94 -10.15 -1.36 6.51
N PHE A 95 -10.35 -0.75 5.35
CA PHE A 95 -9.53 0.35 4.87
C PHE A 95 -10.37 1.57 4.51
N HIS A 96 -9.84 2.75 4.80
CA HIS A 96 -10.38 4.04 4.40
C HIS A 96 -9.29 4.93 3.83
N ALA A 97 -9.68 5.86 2.95
CA ALA A 97 -8.78 6.93 2.53
C ALA A 97 -8.40 7.80 3.74
N GLY A 98 -7.10 8.02 3.91
CA GLY A 98 -6.54 8.98 4.87
C GLY A 98 -6.35 10.36 4.27
N GLU A 99 -5.45 11.14 4.87
CA GLU A 99 -4.93 12.36 4.26
C GLU A 99 -4.07 12.05 3.03
N ALA A 100 -3.68 13.08 2.26
CA ALA A 100 -2.91 12.90 1.03
C ALA A 100 -1.67 12.01 1.24
N GLY A 101 -1.55 10.96 0.43
CA GLY A 101 -0.46 9.98 0.52
C GLY A 101 -0.55 9.05 1.73
N SER A 102 -1.74 8.86 2.32
CA SER A 102 -1.95 7.91 3.42
C SER A 102 -3.24 7.11 3.31
N VAL A 103 -3.19 5.93 3.90
CA VAL A 103 -4.30 5.00 4.05
C VAL A 103 -4.58 4.75 5.53
N LEU A 104 -5.85 4.65 5.90
CA LEU A 104 -6.27 4.22 7.23
C LEU A 104 -6.61 2.74 7.18
N LYS A 105 -6.00 1.94 8.05
CA LYS A 105 -6.34 0.54 8.26
C LYS A 105 -6.91 0.36 9.67
N LYS A 106 -8.02 -0.36 9.82
CA LYS A 106 -8.66 -0.56 11.12
C LYS A 106 -7.63 -1.13 12.11
N LEU A 107 -7.57 -0.55 13.31
CA LEU A 107 -6.53 -0.89 14.27
C LEU A 107 -6.66 -2.36 14.70
N ASP A 108 -5.59 -3.09 14.49
CA ASP A 108 -5.28 -4.34 15.16
C ASP A 108 -4.07 -4.10 16.08
N ALA A 109 -4.21 -4.45 17.36
CA ALA A 109 -3.20 -4.12 18.37
C ALA A 109 -1.87 -4.83 18.13
N ARG A 110 -1.87 -5.99 17.45
CA ARG A 110 -0.65 -6.73 17.12
C ARG A 110 0.04 -6.11 15.92
N GLU A 111 -0.71 -5.79 14.88
CA GLU A 111 -0.20 -5.11 13.70
C GLU A 111 0.39 -3.74 14.05
N GLN A 112 -0.29 -2.97 14.91
CA GLN A 112 0.21 -1.70 15.40
C GLN A 112 1.59 -1.85 16.08
N LYS A 113 1.73 -2.83 16.98
CA LYS A 113 3.01 -3.10 17.67
C LYS A 113 4.10 -3.50 16.69
N CYS A 114 3.78 -4.27 15.65
CA CYS A 114 4.73 -4.62 14.60
C CYS A 114 5.23 -3.36 13.88
N PHE A 115 4.32 -2.50 13.42
CA PHE A 115 4.69 -1.25 12.76
C PHE A 115 5.54 -0.34 13.65
N GLN A 116 5.18 -0.19 14.93
CA GLN A 116 5.98 0.60 15.89
C GLN A 116 7.43 0.11 16.00
N ARG A 117 7.64 -1.21 16.03
CA ARG A 117 9.00 -1.78 16.06
C ARG A 117 9.72 -1.62 14.71
N LEU A 118 9.01 -1.89 13.61
CA LEU A 118 9.55 -1.80 12.25
C LEU A 118 10.07 -0.40 11.92
N MET A 119 9.44 0.67 12.43
CA MET A 119 9.92 2.04 12.22
C MET A 119 11.32 2.33 12.81
N THR A 120 11.82 1.44 13.67
CA THR A 120 13.17 1.52 14.26
C THR A 120 14.11 0.39 13.81
N ASP A 121 13.65 -0.48 12.91
CA ASP A 121 14.38 -1.65 12.43
C ASP A 121 14.99 -1.40 11.03
N SER A 122 15.90 -2.27 10.58
CA SER A 122 16.47 -2.21 9.22
C SER A 122 15.40 -2.36 8.13
N LEU A 123 14.25 -2.95 8.45
CA LEU A 123 13.13 -3.12 7.51
C LEU A 123 12.28 -1.87 7.29
N LYS A 124 12.52 -0.75 7.97
CA LYS A 124 11.68 0.45 7.89
C LYS A 124 11.43 0.94 6.45
N ASP A 125 12.43 0.80 5.56
CA ASP A 125 12.37 1.30 4.17
C ASP A 125 11.67 0.30 3.22
N PHE A 126 11.28 -0.87 3.74
CA PHE A 126 10.63 -1.96 3.00
C PHE A 126 9.22 -2.27 3.53
N VAL A 127 8.65 -1.40 4.35
CA VAL A 127 7.28 -1.46 4.86
C VAL A 127 6.59 -0.10 4.66
N PRO A 128 5.25 -0.02 4.68
CA PRO A 128 4.58 1.27 4.76
C PRO A 128 5.00 2.05 6.00
N GLU A 129 5.35 3.32 5.84
CA GLU A 129 5.59 4.22 6.97
C GLU A 129 4.35 4.27 7.88
N TYR A 130 4.55 4.01 9.17
CA TYR A 130 3.51 4.14 10.18
C TYR A 130 3.50 5.55 10.76
N ARG A 131 2.38 6.26 10.56
CA ARG A 131 2.20 7.68 10.92
C ARG A 131 1.41 7.89 12.21
N GLY A 132 1.21 6.83 12.99
CA GLY A 132 0.45 6.86 14.23
C GLY A 132 -0.99 6.38 14.07
N ASN A 133 -1.82 6.73 15.04
CA ASN A 133 -3.23 6.34 15.09
C ASN A 133 -4.15 7.54 14.83
N VAL A 134 -5.29 7.26 14.22
CA VAL A 134 -6.35 8.24 13.96
C VAL A 134 -7.68 7.67 14.44
N GLU A 135 -8.45 8.48 15.15
CA GLU A 135 -9.84 8.17 15.48
C GLU A 135 -10.78 8.74 14.42
N LYS A 136 -11.73 7.93 13.94
CA LYS A 136 -12.73 8.33 12.96
C LYS A 136 -14.02 7.56 13.21
N ASN A 137 -15.14 8.27 13.35
CA ASN A 137 -16.46 7.68 13.57
C ASN A 137 -16.54 6.69 14.77
N GLY A 138 -15.78 6.95 15.84
CA GLY A 138 -15.76 6.07 17.02
C GLY A 138 -14.92 4.80 16.85
N GLU A 139 -14.22 4.63 15.73
CA GLU A 139 -13.24 3.57 15.52
C GLU A 139 -11.82 4.15 15.45
N THR A 140 -10.83 3.37 15.88
CA THR A 140 -9.42 3.71 15.77
C THR A 140 -8.79 2.99 14.57
N TYR A 141 -7.97 3.73 13.83
CA TYR A 141 -7.23 3.24 12.66
C TYR A 141 -5.75 3.50 12.87
N ILE A 142 -4.91 2.63 12.32
CA ILE A 142 -3.51 2.96 12.06
C ILE A 142 -3.44 3.74 10.75
N GLN A 143 -2.66 4.82 10.72
CA GLN A 143 -2.39 5.58 9.51
C GLN A 143 -1.07 5.10 8.91
N LEU A 144 -1.13 4.63 7.67
CA LEU A 144 0.02 4.11 6.93
C LEU A 144 0.26 4.94 5.67
N GLN A 145 1.50 4.96 5.19
CA GLN A 145 1.82 5.46 3.85
C GLN A 145 0.96 4.76 2.79
N ASP A 146 0.44 5.55 1.86
CA ASP A 146 -0.15 5.00 0.65
C ASP A 146 0.96 4.66 -0.36
N LEU A 147 1.25 3.37 -0.49
CA LEU A 147 2.32 2.84 -1.35
C LEU A 147 2.09 3.09 -2.84
N LEU A 148 0.86 3.43 -3.24
CA LEU A 148 0.50 3.65 -4.64
C LEU A 148 0.59 5.13 -5.03
N ALA A 149 0.83 6.03 -4.06
CA ALA A 149 0.70 7.47 -4.24
C ALA A 149 1.66 8.05 -5.29
N SER A 150 2.83 7.44 -5.48
CA SER A 150 3.87 7.87 -6.41
C SER A 150 3.81 7.20 -7.78
N PHE A 151 2.86 6.30 -8.03
CA PHE A 151 2.78 5.54 -9.28
C PHE A 151 1.67 6.06 -10.19
N THR A 152 1.94 6.06 -11.50
CA THR A 152 0.95 6.43 -12.51
C THR A 152 0.21 5.18 -13.01
N GLN A 153 -1.09 5.06 -12.72
CA GLN A 153 -1.89 3.89 -13.12
C GLN A 153 -1.24 2.54 -12.72
N PRO A 154 -1.02 2.29 -11.43
CA PRO A 154 -0.19 1.17 -10.98
C PRO A 154 -0.77 -0.21 -11.37
N CYS A 155 0.11 -1.09 -11.82
CA CYS A 155 -0.07 -2.53 -11.81
C CYS A 155 0.35 -3.07 -10.44
N VAL A 156 -0.50 -3.87 -9.80
CA VAL A 156 -0.31 -4.31 -8.41
C VAL A 156 -0.47 -5.82 -8.32
N MET A 157 0.45 -6.50 -7.62
CA MET A 157 0.34 -7.91 -7.28
C MET A 157 0.57 -8.11 -5.78
N ASP A 158 -0.33 -8.83 -5.13
CA ASP A 158 -0.23 -9.21 -3.72
C ASP A 158 0.21 -10.67 -3.63
N VAL A 159 1.35 -10.91 -2.99
CA VAL A 159 1.92 -12.24 -2.80
C VAL A 159 1.99 -12.55 -1.31
N LYS A 160 1.20 -13.52 -0.86
CA LYS A 160 1.24 -13.98 0.52
C LYS A 160 2.48 -14.84 0.73
N MET A 161 3.24 -14.55 1.78
CA MET A 161 4.51 -15.20 2.07
C MET A 161 4.39 -16.26 3.17
N GLY A 162 5.29 -17.24 3.12
CA GLY A 162 5.43 -18.34 4.06
C GLY A 162 4.82 -19.65 3.57
N VAL A 163 5.31 -20.76 4.12
CA VAL A 163 4.79 -22.12 3.85
C VAL A 163 3.45 -22.39 4.54
N ARG A 164 3.05 -21.52 5.46
CA ARG A 164 1.81 -21.62 6.23
C ARG A 164 1.21 -20.25 6.50
N THR A 165 -0.11 -20.17 6.57
CA THR A 165 -0.82 -18.89 6.76
C THR A 165 -1.70 -18.84 8.02
N TYR A 166 -1.42 -19.73 8.96
CA TYR A 166 -2.01 -19.82 10.28
C TYR A 166 -0.92 -19.93 11.35
N LEU A 167 -1.18 -19.38 12.53
CA LEU A 167 -0.28 -19.45 13.67
C LEU A 167 -0.38 -20.80 14.37
N GLU A 168 0.70 -21.27 15.01
CA GLU A 168 0.64 -22.48 15.84
C GLU A 168 -0.35 -22.32 17.01
N ALA A 169 -0.43 -21.12 17.60
CA ALA A 169 -1.43 -20.80 18.62
C ALA A 169 -2.88 -20.95 18.11
N GLU A 170 -3.13 -20.75 16.80
CA GLU A 170 -4.44 -21.02 16.20
C GLU A 170 -4.73 -22.53 16.11
N LEU A 171 -3.71 -23.37 15.89
CA LEU A 171 -3.85 -24.83 15.94
C LEU A 171 -4.14 -25.31 17.35
N GLU A 172 -3.36 -24.87 18.35
CA GLU A 172 -3.56 -25.25 19.74
C GLU A 172 -4.95 -24.85 20.25
N LYS A 173 -5.39 -23.64 19.92
CA LYS A 173 -6.72 -23.15 20.28
C LYS A 173 -7.81 -24.01 19.65
N ALA A 174 -7.67 -24.40 18.38
CA ALA A 174 -8.65 -25.23 17.71
C ALA A 174 -8.71 -26.66 18.27
N ARG A 175 -7.59 -27.22 18.77
CA ARG A 175 -7.58 -28.51 19.48
C ARG A 175 -8.31 -28.43 20.82
N LYS A 176 -8.10 -27.34 21.58
CA LYS A 176 -8.73 -27.13 22.90
C LYS A 176 -10.22 -26.78 22.78
N SER A 177 -10.59 -25.97 21.79
CA SER A 177 -11.95 -25.45 21.61
C SER A 177 -12.24 -25.23 20.11
N PRO A 178 -12.62 -26.28 19.37
CA PRO A 178 -12.85 -26.18 17.93
C PRO A 178 -14.07 -25.29 17.63
N THR A 179 -13.86 -24.23 16.87
CA THR A 179 -14.94 -23.38 16.34
C THR A 179 -15.20 -23.72 14.88
N LEU A 180 -16.41 -24.18 14.58
CA LEU A 180 -16.85 -24.54 13.23
C LEU A 180 -17.25 -23.31 12.40
N ARG A 181 -16.89 -23.31 11.12
CA ARG A 181 -17.06 -22.19 10.19
C ARG A 181 -17.76 -22.63 8.91
N LYS A 182 -19.05 -22.28 8.80
CA LYS A 182 -19.89 -22.57 7.63
C LYS A 182 -19.42 -21.81 6.38
N ASP A 183 -18.97 -20.57 6.55
CA ASP A 183 -18.46 -19.74 5.46
C ASP A 183 -17.18 -20.30 4.83
N MET A 184 -16.30 -20.90 5.64
CA MET A 184 -15.08 -21.55 5.15
C MET A 184 -15.38 -22.86 4.43
N TYR A 185 -16.33 -23.65 4.94
CA TYR A 185 -16.80 -24.85 4.25
C TYR A 185 -17.37 -24.51 2.86
N GLN A 186 -18.21 -23.48 2.78
CA GLN A 186 -18.81 -23.04 1.51
C GLN A 186 -17.74 -22.66 0.48
N LYS A 187 -16.72 -21.89 0.89
CA LYS A 187 -15.57 -21.55 0.04
C LYS A 187 -14.76 -22.77 -0.37
N MET A 188 -14.64 -23.76 0.51
CA MET A 188 -13.89 -24.99 0.23
C MET A 188 -14.57 -25.80 -0.88
N ILE A 189 -15.88 -26.02 -0.77
CA ILE A 189 -16.64 -26.79 -1.77
C ILE A 189 -16.78 -26.06 -3.12
N GLU A 190 -16.76 -24.71 -3.11
CA GLU A 190 -16.74 -23.90 -4.34
C GLU A 190 -15.46 -24.14 -5.16
N VAL A 191 -14.36 -24.46 -4.49
CA VAL A 191 -13.07 -24.74 -5.14
C VAL A 191 -12.95 -26.24 -5.43
N ASP A 192 -13.25 -27.10 -4.46
CA ASP A 192 -13.20 -28.55 -4.59
C ASP A 192 -14.26 -29.20 -3.69
N SER A 193 -15.30 -29.74 -4.33
CA SER A 193 -16.42 -30.38 -3.64
C SER A 193 -16.04 -31.66 -2.90
N ASN A 194 -14.90 -32.28 -3.23
CA ASN A 194 -14.44 -33.53 -2.61
C ASN A 194 -13.41 -33.31 -1.50
N ALA A 195 -12.98 -32.06 -1.27
CA ALA A 195 -11.96 -31.75 -0.28
C ALA A 195 -12.42 -31.89 1.19
N PRO A 196 -13.68 -31.59 1.57
CA PRO A 196 -14.15 -31.85 2.93
C PRO A 196 -14.31 -33.35 3.22
N THR A 197 -14.12 -33.73 4.48
CA THR A 197 -14.42 -35.07 5.00
C THR A 197 -15.93 -35.34 5.05
N LYS A 198 -16.32 -36.59 5.25
CA LYS A 198 -17.74 -36.97 5.38
C LYS A 198 -18.41 -36.25 6.56
N GLU A 199 -17.69 -36.13 7.67
CA GLU A 199 -18.13 -35.45 8.89
C GLU A 199 -18.29 -33.94 8.65
N GLU A 200 -17.34 -33.30 7.95
CA GLU A 200 -17.41 -31.89 7.58
C GLU A 200 -18.58 -31.59 6.63
N HIS A 201 -18.85 -32.49 5.67
CA HIS A 201 -20.04 -32.40 4.82
C HIS A 201 -21.35 -32.49 5.62
N GLN A 202 -21.41 -33.41 6.59
CA GLN A 202 -22.58 -33.58 7.43
C GLN A 202 -22.85 -32.34 8.30
N GLN A 203 -21.78 -31.72 8.82
CA GLN A 203 -21.85 -30.50 9.62
C GLN A 203 -22.00 -29.22 8.79
N LYS A 204 -21.69 -29.29 7.49
CA LYS A 204 -21.59 -28.14 6.56
C LYS A 204 -20.68 -27.04 7.11
N ALA A 205 -19.59 -27.44 7.75
CA ALA A 205 -18.66 -26.54 8.40
C ALA A 205 -17.29 -27.21 8.54
N VAL A 206 -16.23 -26.39 8.53
CA VAL A 206 -14.84 -26.80 8.80
C VAL A 206 -14.26 -25.94 9.89
N THR A 207 -13.17 -26.36 10.55
CA THR A 207 -12.43 -25.46 11.45
C THR A 207 -11.56 -24.49 10.65
N LYS A 208 -11.22 -23.34 11.24
CA LYS A 208 -10.34 -22.37 10.58
C LYS A 208 -8.98 -22.96 10.21
N PRO A 209 -8.22 -23.63 11.11
CA PRO A 209 -6.91 -24.14 10.74
C PRO A 209 -6.98 -25.21 9.65
N ARG A 210 -7.99 -26.08 9.69
CA ARG A 210 -8.24 -27.07 8.64
C ARG A 210 -8.46 -26.45 7.26
N TYR A 211 -9.25 -25.37 7.18
CA TYR A 211 -9.41 -24.61 5.93
C TYR A 211 -8.10 -23.96 5.47
N MET A 212 -7.34 -23.37 6.40
CA MET A 212 -6.07 -22.71 6.06
C MET A 212 -5.03 -23.71 5.56
N GLN A 213 -4.91 -24.88 6.19
CA GLN A 213 -4.03 -25.97 5.76
C GLN A 213 -4.36 -26.43 4.34
N TRP A 214 -5.63 -26.74 4.07
CA TRP A 214 -6.06 -27.09 2.73
C TRP A 214 -5.79 -25.99 1.70
N ARG A 215 -6.03 -24.73 2.07
CA ARG A 215 -5.74 -23.60 1.19
C ARG A 215 -4.25 -23.51 0.86
N ASP A 216 -3.39 -23.68 1.87
CA ASP A 216 -1.95 -23.67 1.71
C ASP A 216 -1.51 -24.81 0.77
N GLU A 217 -2.05 -26.03 0.94
CA GLU A 217 -1.78 -27.23 0.13
C GLU A 217 -2.26 -27.16 -1.33
N MET A 218 -3.39 -26.49 -1.58
CA MET A 218 -3.98 -26.30 -2.91
C MET A 218 -3.29 -25.21 -3.74
N SER A 219 -2.48 -24.38 -3.07
CA SER A 219 -1.70 -23.30 -3.67
C SER A 219 -0.22 -23.66 -3.72
N SER A 220 0.59 -22.74 -4.21
CA SER A 220 2.05 -22.83 -4.17
C SER A 220 2.66 -22.65 -2.77
N SER A 221 1.87 -22.38 -1.72
CA SER A 221 2.41 -22.00 -0.41
C SER A 221 3.26 -23.10 0.21
N THR A 222 2.74 -24.34 0.27
CA THR A 222 3.47 -25.45 0.89
C THR A 222 4.74 -25.82 0.14
N GLU A 223 4.74 -25.75 -1.20
CA GLU A 223 5.83 -26.23 -2.05
C GLU A 223 6.87 -25.14 -2.37
N LEU A 224 6.43 -23.88 -2.52
CA LEU A 224 7.28 -22.76 -2.92
C LEU A 224 7.42 -21.69 -1.84
N GLY A 225 6.71 -21.78 -0.72
CA GLY A 225 6.79 -20.81 0.39
C GLY A 225 6.08 -19.49 0.15
N PHE A 226 5.21 -19.41 -0.87
CA PHE A 226 4.37 -18.23 -1.13
C PHE A 226 3.19 -18.58 -2.03
N ARG A 227 2.23 -17.66 -2.18
CA ARG A 227 1.20 -17.71 -3.23
C ARG A 227 0.74 -16.33 -3.68
N VAL A 228 0.29 -16.22 -4.93
CA VAL A 228 -0.34 -15.00 -5.45
C VAL A 228 -1.78 -14.92 -4.91
N GLU A 229 -2.13 -13.82 -4.25
CA GLU A 229 -3.49 -13.56 -3.75
C GLU A 229 -4.34 -12.83 -4.77
N GLY A 230 -3.74 -11.91 -5.52
CA GLY A 230 -4.46 -11.07 -6.46
C GLY A 230 -3.53 -10.22 -7.32
N ILE A 231 -4.00 -9.89 -8.52
CA ILE A 231 -3.34 -9.00 -9.45
C ILE A 231 -4.35 -7.98 -9.95
N LYS A 232 -3.96 -6.72 -10.05
CA LYS A 232 -4.66 -5.68 -10.80
C LYS A 232 -3.70 -5.08 -11.82
N LYS A 233 -4.09 -5.09 -13.09
CA LYS A 233 -3.29 -4.54 -14.18
C LYS A 233 -3.69 -3.10 -14.49
N THR A 234 -2.83 -2.44 -15.28
CA THR A 234 -3.01 -1.04 -15.71
C THR A 234 -4.25 -0.83 -16.57
N ASP A 235 -4.67 -1.86 -17.32
CA ASP A 235 -5.92 -1.88 -18.12
C ASP A 235 -7.20 -1.93 -17.26
N GLY A 236 -7.06 -1.97 -15.93
CA GLY A 236 -8.17 -2.04 -14.98
C GLY A 236 -8.66 -3.46 -14.71
N SER A 237 -8.18 -4.47 -15.44
CA SER A 237 -8.48 -5.87 -15.14
C SER A 237 -7.94 -6.24 -13.76
N SER A 238 -8.72 -7.04 -13.03
CA SER A 238 -8.28 -7.58 -11.75
C SER A 238 -8.67 -9.05 -11.65
N THR A 239 -7.75 -9.86 -11.17
CA THR A 239 -7.98 -11.28 -10.91
C THR A 239 -7.59 -11.59 -9.48
N LYS A 240 -8.42 -12.42 -8.84
CA LYS A 240 -8.17 -13.02 -7.53
C LYS A 240 -8.27 -14.53 -7.60
N ASP A 241 -8.25 -15.09 -8.81
CA ASP A 241 -8.52 -16.50 -9.05
C ASP A 241 -7.26 -17.34 -9.15
N PHE A 242 -6.54 -17.40 -8.03
CA PHE A 242 -5.28 -18.13 -7.88
C PHE A 242 -5.36 -19.27 -6.88
N LYS A 243 -6.59 -19.72 -6.52
CA LYS A 243 -6.80 -20.68 -5.42
C LYS A 243 -6.23 -22.07 -5.73
N LYS A 244 -6.05 -22.39 -7.01
CA LYS A 244 -5.48 -23.65 -7.51
C LYS A 244 -4.14 -23.44 -8.22
N THR A 245 -3.59 -22.22 -8.17
CA THR A 245 -2.29 -21.93 -8.76
C THR A 245 -1.22 -22.48 -7.84
N LYS A 246 -0.61 -23.59 -8.28
CA LYS A 246 0.28 -24.39 -7.45
C LYS A 246 1.66 -24.61 -8.05
N SER A 247 1.73 -25.05 -9.30
CA SER A 247 3.00 -25.40 -9.94
C SER A 247 3.85 -24.18 -10.25
N ARG A 248 5.18 -24.37 -10.27
CA ARG A 248 6.14 -23.31 -10.59
C ARG A 248 5.90 -22.71 -11.96
N GLU A 249 5.58 -23.53 -12.96
CA GLU A 249 5.36 -23.11 -14.36
C GLU A 249 4.19 -22.14 -14.45
N ASN A 250 3.07 -22.43 -13.76
CA ASN A 250 1.94 -21.52 -13.71
C ASN A 250 2.31 -20.17 -13.05
N ILE A 251 3.20 -20.18 -12.06
CA ILE A 251 3.67 -18.95 -11.41
C ILE A 251 4.60 -18.15 -12.33
N VAL A 252 5.48 -18.81 -13.09
CA VAL A 252 6.32 -18.18 -14.13
C VAL A 252 5.43 -17.46 -15.15
N ASP A 253 4.38 -18.11 -15.65
CA ASP A 253 3.43 -17.51 -16.59
C ASP A 253 2.70 -16.30 -16.00
N ILE A 254 2.27 -16.39 -14.73
CA ILE A 254 1.62 -15.29 -14.03
C ILE A 254 2.56 -14.10 -13.86
N ILE A 255 3.80 -14.33 -13.45
CA ILE A 255 4.80 -13.26 -13.25
C ILE A 255 5.18 -12.64 -14.59
N SER A 256 5.40 -13.45 -15.64
CA SER A 256 5.65 -12.96 -17.01
C SER A 256 4.51 -12.08 -17.52
N SER A 257 3.25 -12.49 -17.28
CA SER A 257 2.06 -11.72 -17.61
C SER A 257 1.89 -10.46 -16.76
N PHE A 258 2.33 -10.49 -15.49
CA PHE A 258 2.27 -9.35 -14.56
C PHE A 258 3.25 -8.25 -14.95
N VAL A 259 4.47 -8.59 -15.36
CA VAL A 259 5.45 -7.62 -15.87
C VAL A 259 5.23 -7.25 -17.33
N ALA A 260 4.18 -7.79 -17.97
CA ALA A 260 3.83 -7.54 -19.37
C ALA A 260 5.01 -7.72 -20.34
N SER A 261 5.81 -8.76 -20.09
CA SER A 261 7.04 -9.04 -20.84
C SER A 261 8.08 -7.90 -20.86
N ASN A 262 8.00 -6.95 -19.93
CA ASN A 262 8.98 -5.88 -19.78
C ASN A 262 10.20 -6.38 -18.97
N GLU A 263 11.31 -6.57 -19.68
CA GLU A 263 12.59 -7.03 -19.13
C GLU A 263 13.15 -6.08 -18.05
N ALA A 264 13.04 -4.76 -18.25
CA ALA A 264 13.56 -3.77 -17.32
C ALA A 264 12.80 -3.77 -15.99
N ILE A 265 11.48 -3.94 -16.02
CA ILE A 265 10.66 -4.10 -14.81
C ILE A 265 11.04 -5.39 -14.06
N ALA A 266 11.20 -6.51 -14.76
CA ALA A 266 11.64 -7.77 -14.15
C ALA A 266 13.01 -7.63 -13.47
N ALA A 267 13.99 -7.01 -14.15
CA ALA A 267 15.33 -6.76 -13.59
C ALA A 267 15.29 -5.87 -12.33
N LYS A 268 14.49 -4.81 -12.35
CA LYS A 268 14.33 -3.92 -11.19
C LYS A 268 13.67 -4.64 -10.00
N TYR A 269 12.71 -5.54 -10.25
CA TYR A 269 12.13 -6.38 -9.19
C TYR A 269 13.15 -7.33 -8.57
N ILE A 270 13.96 -8.03 -9.37
CA ILE A 270 15.03 -8.92 -8.86
C ILE A 270 15.95 -8.15 -7.92
N LYS A 271 16.40 -6.96 -8.34
CA LYS A 271 17.24 -6.09 -7.52
C LYS A 271 16.55 -5.73 -6.20
N LYS A 272 15.29 -5.27 -6.25
CA LYS A 272 14.55 -4.85 -5.05
C LYS A 272 14.30 -6.01 -4.08
N LEU A 273 14.02 -7.21 -4.60
CA LEU A 273 13.82 -8.41 -3.79
C LEU A 273 15.12 -8.84 -3.07
N LYS A 274 16.27 -8.75 -3.74
CA LYS A 274 17.58 -9.00 -3.12
C LYS A 274 17.91 -7.98 -2.04
N GLU A 275 17.56 -6.71 -2.22
CA GLU A 275 17.68 -5.68 -1.18
C GLU A 275 16.80 -6.00 0.04
N ILE A 276 15.54 -6.39 -0.19
CA ILE A 276 14.62 -6.81 0.88
C ILE A 276 15.18 -8.00 1.65
N MET A 277 15.65 -9.03 0.95
CA MET A 277 16.22 -10.23 1.55
C MET A 277 17.40 -9.88 2.47
N ALA A 278 18.34 -9.06 1.99
CA ALA A 278 19.49 -8.62 2.81
C ALA A 278 19.05 -7.83 4.05
N ALA A 279 18.00 -7.00 3.94
CA ALA A 279 17.44 -6.27 5.07
C ALA A 279 16.73 -7.21 6.08
N GLN A 280 16.03 -8.24 5.59
CA GLN A 280 15.38 -9.27 6.42
C GLN A 280 16.40 -10.11 7.18
N GLU A 281 17.48 -10.54 6.52
CA GLU A 281 18.54 -11.34 7.15
C GLU A 281 19.32 -10.59 8.24
N SER A 282 19.39 -9.26 8.13
CA SER A 282 20.01 -8.40 9.14
C SER A 282 19.04 -7.87 10.20
N SER A 283 17.74 -8.08 10.02
CA SER A 283 16.69 -7.51 10.87
C SER A 283 16.56 -8.23 12.20
N SER A 284 16.66 -7.45 13.28
CA SER A 284 16.40 -7.94 14.65
C SER A 284 14.92 -8.26 14.85
N PHE A 285 14.03 -7.45 14.25
CA PHE A 285 12.60 -7.70 14.24
C PHE A 285 12.32 -9.03 13.56
N PHE A 286 12.73 -9.19 12.31
CA PHE A 286 12.39 -10.36 11.49
C PHE A 286 12.82 -11.66 12.18
N ARG A 287 14.10 -11.75 12.55
CA ARG A 287 14.68 -12.91 13.24
C ARG A 287 13.98 -13.30 14.55
N SER A 288 13.33 -12.34 15.24
CA SER A 288 12.67 -12.55 16.54
C SER A 288 11.15 -12.66 16.46
N HIS A 289 10.56 -12.73 15.26
CA HIS A 289 9.12 -12.88 15.07
C HIS A 289 8.81 -14.06 14.16
N GLU A 290 7.70 -14.72 14.44
CA GLU A 290 7.00 -15.57 13.48
C GLU A 290 6.20 -14.66 12.54
N VAL A 291 6.55 -14.61 11.26
CA VAL A 291 6.00 -13.68 10.26
C VAL A 291 4.99 -14.39 9.38
N VAL A 292 3.79 -14.59 9.92
CA VAL A 292 2.72 -15.35 9.26
C VAL A 292 1.64 -14.44 8.71
N GLY A 293 1.13 -14.77 7.52
CA GLY A 293 -0.05 -14.13 6.94
C GLY A 293 0.20 -12.75 6.33
N SER A 294 1.42 -12.23 6.41
CA SER A 294 1.89 -11.05 5.68
C SER A 294 2.05 -11.32 4.19
N SER A 295 2.18 -10.25 3.42
CA SER A 295 2.41 -10.31 1.98
C SER A 295 3.59 -9.44 1.56
N LEU A 296 4.14 -9.72 0.38
CA LEU A 296 4.89 -8.75 -0.42
C LEU A 296 3.93 -8.12 -1.44
N LEU A 297 3.82 -6.79 -1.41
CA LEU A 297 3.05 -6.01 -2.37
C LEU A 297 3.97 -5.48 -3.47
N PHE A 298 3.81 -6.00 -4.67
CA PHE A 298 4.53 -5.58 -5.87
C PHE A 298 3.73 -4.49 -6.57
N VAL A 299 4.40 -3.40 -6.94
CA VAL A 299 3.79 -2.27 -7.65
C VAL A 299 4.72 -1.82 -8.76
N HIS A 300 4.21 -1.71 -9.98
CA HIS A 300 4.92 -1.05 -11.07
C HIS A 300 3.99 -0.18 -11.90
N ASP A 301 4.55 0.70 -12.73
CA ASP A 301 3.80 1.51 -13.69
C ASP A 301 4.44 1.49 -15.09
N ALA A 302 3.80 2.20 -16.02
CA ALA A 302 4.25 2.31 -17.40
C ALA A 302 5.57 3.10 -17.56
N GLU A 303 5.95 3.89 -16.54
CA GLU A 303 7.24 4.59 -16.50
C GLU A 303 8.36 3.69 -15.93
N GLU A 304 8.07 2.40 -15.72
CA GLU A 304 8.96 1.40 -15.15
C GLU A 304 9.47 1.74 -13.74
N ASN A 305 8.70 2.54 -13.00
CA ASN A 305 8.90 2.63 -11.56
C ASN A 305 8.50 1.29 -10.96
N VAL A 306 9.27 0.79 -9.99
CA VAL A 306 8.92 -0.43 -9.26
C VAL A 306 9.03 -0.21 -7.77
N GLY A 307 8.22 -0.94 -7.03
CA GLY A 307 8.32 -1.02 -5.59
C GLY A 307 7.81 -2.35 -5.07
N VAL A 308 8.41 -2.78 -3.95
CA VAL A 308 8.03 -3.98 -3.24
C VAL A 308 8.08 -3.66 -1.75
N TRP A 309 7.01 -3.99 -1.04
CA TRP A 309 6.89 -3.75 0.41
C TRP A 309 6.29 -4.94 1.12
N MET A 310 6.76 -5.21 2.33
CA MET A 310 6.10 -6.12 3.25
C MET A 310 4.88 -5.42 3.87
N ILE A 311 3.73 -6.09 3.84
CA ILE A 311 2.45 -5.60 4.38
C ILE A 311 1.74 -6.68 5.21
N ASP A 312 0.68 -6.28 5.91
CA ASP A 312 -0.25 -7.16 6.64
C ASP A 312 0.38 -7.94 7.81
N PHE A 313 0.80 -7.24 8.86
CA PHE A 313 1.43 -7.83 10.06
C PHE A 313 0.44 -8.26 11.15
N GLY A 314 -0.87 -8.31 10.86
CA GLY A 314 -1.92 -8.68 11.83
C GLY A 314 -1.82 -10.10 12.39
N LYS A 315 -0.96 -10.95 11.82
CA LYS A 315 -0.63 -12.28 12.35
C LYS A 315 0.86 -12.46 12.66
N THR A 316 1.66 -11.41 12.59
CA THR A 316 3.09 -11.48 12.97
C THR A 316 3.21 -11.42 14.49
N GLU A 317 3.90 -12.39 15.10
CA GLU A 317 4.02 -12.51 16.55
C GLU A 317 5.47 -12.63 16.99
N SER A 318 5.86 -11.93 18.06
CA SER A 318 7.18 -12.10 18.67
C SER A 318 7.35 -13.51 19.24
N LEU A 319 8.54 -14.07 19.08
CA LEU A 319 8.93 -15.33 19.69
C LEU A 319 9.13 -15.16 21.21
N PRO A 320 8.92 -16.22 22.01
CA PRO A 320 9.17 -16.17 23.45
C PRO A 320 10.66 -16.21 23.76
N GLY A 321 11.12 -15.35 24.67
CA GLY A 321 12.52 -15.28 25.11
C GLY A 321 13.46 -14.85 23.99
N ASP A 322 14.66 -15.42 23.98
CA ASP A 322 15.73 -15.11 23.01
C ASP A 322 15.72 -16.05 21.79
N LYS A 323 14.61 -16.73 21.53
CA LYS A 323 14.48 -17.62 20.37
C LYS A 323 14.52 -16.82 19.07
N THR A 324 15.04 -17.46 18.03
CA THR A 324 15.16 -16.90 16.69
C THR A 324 14.69 -17.91 15.64
N LEU A 325 14.23 -17.42 14.50
CA LEU A 325 13.95 -18.21 13.30
C LEU A 325 14.99 -17.89 12.21
N ASP A 326 15.28 -18.87 11.37
CA ASP A 326 16.05 -18.66 10.14
C ASP A 326 15.15 -18.38 8.93
N HIS A 327 13.83 -18.62 9.07
CA HIS A 327 12.79 -18.42 8.06
C HIS A 327 12.97 -19.26 6.79
N ARG A 328 13.82 -20.28 6.83
CA ARG A 328 14.12 -21.19 5.70
C ARG A 328 13.93 -22.65 6.05
N SER A 329 14.22 -23.01 7.30
CA SER A 329 14.06 -24.34 7.84
C SER A 329 12.62 -24.82 7.69
N GLN A 330 12.45 -26.12 7.44
CA GLN A 330 11.14 -26.72 7.27
C GLN A 330 10.29 -26.50 8.53
N TRP A 331 9.07 -26.00 8.35
CA TRP A 331 8.14 -25.90 9.46
C TRP A 331 7.77 -27.28 10.01
N GLN A 332 7.87 -27.40 11.34
CA GLN A 332 7.40 -28.52 12.12
C GLN A 332 6.73 -27.94 13.36
N GLU A 333 5.54 -28.44 13.70
CA GLU A 333 4.80 -27.90 14.83
C GLU A 333 5.66 -27.86 16.11
N GLY A 334 5.77 -26.66 16.70
CA GLY A 334 6.59 -26.38 17.88
C GLY A 334 7.90 -25.65 17.55
N ASN A 335 8.39 -25.70 16.31
CA ASN A 335 9.55 -24.93 15.88
C ASN A 335 9.19 -23.50 15.45
N ARG A 336 7.90 -23.23 15.16
CA ARG A 336 7.37 -21.93 14.72
C ARG A 336 7.96 -21.36 13.43
N GLU A 337 8.74 -22.11 12.67
CA GLU A 337 9.26 -21.66 11.38
C GLU A 337 8.11 -21.28 10.43
N ASP A 338 8.27 -20.20 9.69
CA ASP A 338 7.25 -19.70 8.75
C ASP A 338 7.62 -19.95 7.29
N GLY A 339 8.89 -20.27 7.00
CA GLY A 339 9.41 -20.48 5.65
C GLY A 339 9.34 -19.23 4.79
N TYR A 340 9.37 -18.03 5.39
CA TYR A 340 9.27 -16.77 4.65
C TYR A 340 10.44 -16.57 3.68
N LEU A 341 11.68 -16.75 4.15
CA LEU A 341 12.87 -16.59 3.31
C LEU A 341 13.01 -17.73 2.31
N PHE A 342 12.60 -18.96 2.65
CA PHE A 342 12.45 -20.03 1.65
C PHE A 342 11.49 -19.60 0.53
N GLY A 343 10.38 -18.95 0.89
CA GLY A 343 9.47 -18.32 -0.07
C GLY A 343 10.14 -17.26 -0.93
N LEU A 344 10.88 -16.34 -0.32
CA LEU A 344 11.55 -15.25 -1.03
C LEU A 344 12.67 -15.76 -1.96
N ASP A 345 13.42 -16.79 -1.56
CA ASP A 345 14.41 -17.46 -2.40
C ASP A 345 13.75 -17.97 -3.70
N ASN A 346 12.58 -18.62 -3.58
CA ASN A 346 11.80 -19.09 -4.73
C ASN A 346 11.23 -17.95 -5.58
N VAL A 347 10.71 -16.89 -4.97
CA VAL A 347 10.22 -15.71 -5.70
C VAL A 347 11.34 -15.11 -6.56
N ILE A 348 12.52 -14.88 -5.98
CA ILE A 348 13.68 -14.33 -6.69
C ILE A 348 14.07 -15.24 -7.85
N SER A 349 14.19 -16.54 -7.60
CA SER A 349 14.54 -17.54 -8.62
C SER A 349 13.55 -17.52 -9.79
N ILE A 350 12.25 -17.37 -9.53
CA ILE A 350 11.23 -17.32 -10.60
C ILE A 350 11.31 -16.00 -11.38
N PHE A 351 11.54 -14.87 -10.72
CA PHE A 351 11.75 -13.61 -11.43
C PHE A 351 13.01 -13.65 -12.31
N GLU A 352 14.10 -14.30 -11.86
CA GLU A 352 15.31 -14.53 -12.66
C GLU A 352 15.04 -15.42 -13.88
N GLU A 353 14.24 -16.48 -13.71
CA GLU A 353 13.79 -17.35 -14.81
C GLU A 353 12.97 -16.57 -15.85
N VAL A 354 12.00 -15.77 -15.40
CA VAL A 354 11.18 -14.89 -16.27
C VAL A 354 12.09 -13.90 -17.01
N HIS A 355 12.99 -13.22 -16.30
CA HIS A 355 13.90 -12.24 -16.91
C HIS A 355 14.77 -12.89 -18.00
N THR A 356 15.34 -14.07 -17.73
CA THR A 356 16.16 -14.82 -18.70
C THR A 356 15.34 -15.21 -19.94
N GLY A 357 14.10 -15.67 -19.76
CA GLY A 357 13.19 -16.00 -20.85
C GLY A 357 12.86 -14.81 -21.75
N LEU A 358 12.69 -13.61 -21.15
CA LEU A 358 12.43 -12.37 -21.90
C LEU A 358 13.65 -11.90 -22.70
N SER A 359 14.85 -11.98 -22.12
CA SER A 359 16.10 -11.63 -22.82
C SER A 359 16.33 -12.54 -24.03
N SER A 360 16.03 -13.84 -23.90
CA SER A 360 16.20 -14.82 -24.98
C SER A 360 15.21 -14.67 -26.15
N SER A 361 14.04 -14.08 -25.89
CA SER A 361 12.98 -13.87 -26.90
C SER A 361 13.19 -12.58 -27.72
N SER A 362 14.12 -11.73 -27.30
CA SER A 362 14.40 -10.41 -27.89
C SER A 362 15.56 -10.44 -28.89
N VAL A 363 16.16 -11.62 -29.12
CA VAL A 363 17.31 -11.86 -30.02
C VAL A 363 16.86 -12.43 -31.35
#